data_AF-A0A392MPU3-F1
#
_entry.id   AF-A0A392MPU3-F1
#
_cell.length_a   1.000
_cell.length_b   1.000
_cell.length_c   1.000
_cell.angle_alpha   90.00
_cell.angle_beta   90.00
_cell.angle_gamma   90.00
#
_symmetry.space_group_name_H-M   'P 1'
#
loop_
_entity.id
_entity.type
_entity.pdbx_description
1 polymer ?
#
loop_
_entity_poly.entity_id
_entity_poly.type
_entity_poly.pdbx_seq_one_letter_code
_entity_poly.pdbx_strand_id
1 'polypeptide(L)'
;MERIELNFFDTASSSTAALVSCSDPACSYAVQTATSQCSSQVNQCSYTFRYGDGSGTSGYYVYDAMYFDVIMGQSVFSNSSSTVVFGCSTYQSGDLARTEKAVDGIFGFGPGALSVISQLSSQGMTPKVFSHCLKGEGNGGGVLVLGEILEPNIVYTPLVPL
;
A
#
# COMPACT_ATOMS: atom_id res chain seq x y z
N MET A 1 27.99 10.00 2.48
CA MET A 1 26.67 9.37 2.58
C MET A 1 25.80 10.01 1.51
N GLU A 2 25.31 9.22 0.57
CA GLU A 2 24.53 9.70 -0.57
C GLU A 2 23.12 10.07 -0.09
N ARG A 3 22.63 11.26 -0.45
CA ARG A 3 21.25 11.66 -0.13
C ARG A 3 20.36 11.18 -1.27
N ILE A 4 19.37 10.37 -0.93
CA ILE A 4 18.37 9.92 -1.90
C ILE A 4 17.37 11.07 -2.09
N GLU A 5 17.16 11.48 -3.34
CA GLU A 5 16.13 12.46 -3.70
C GLU A 5 14.75 11.77 -3.69
N LEU A 6 13.77 12.41 -3.05
CA LEU A 6 12.42 11.88 -2.90
C LEU A 6 11.50 12.40 -4.01
N ASN A 7 10.72 11.50 -4.60
CA ASN A 7 9.68 11.79 -5.56
C ASN A 7 8.32 11.72 -4.86
N PHE A 8 7.86 12.88 -4.39
CA PHE A 8 6.57 12.94 -3.70
C PHE A 8 5.42 12.78 -4.69
N PHE A 9 4.44 11.98 -4.29
CA PHE A 9 3.18 11.84 -5.01
C PHE A 9 2.39 13.16 -4.96
N ASP A 10 2.07 13.72 -6.12
CA ASP A 10 1.25 14.93 -6.26
C ASP A 10 -0.16 14.57 -6.73
N THR A 11 -1.11 14.64 -5.80
CA THR A 11 -2.54 14.38 -6.06
C THR A 11 -3.12 15.31 -7.11
N ALA A 12 -2.64 16.55 -7.23
CA ALA A 12 -3.16 17.51 -8.21
C ALA A 12 -2.72 17.20 -9.65
N SER A 13 -1.63 16.44 -9.81
CA SER A 13 -1.10 16.03 -11.11
C SER A 13 -1.82 14.82 -11.72
N SER A 14 -2.58 14.06 -10.91
CA SER A 14 -3.29 12.86 -11.33
C SER A 14 -4.76 13.15 -11.64
N SER A 15 -5.21 12.82 -12.84
CA SER A 15 -6.60 12.97 -13.26
C SER A 15 -7.56 11.97 -12.61
N THR A 16 -7.04 10.91 -12.01
CA THR A 16 -7.82 9.85 -11.35
C THR A 16 -7.77 9.94 -9.82
N ALA A 17 -6.95 10.84 -9.28
CA ALA A 17 -6.86 11.04 -7.84
C ALA A 17 -8.13 11.67 -7.27
N ALA A 18 -8.60 11.14 -6.14
CA ALA A 18 -9.74 11.68 -5.41
C ALA A 18 -9.54 11.58 -3.90
N LEU A 19 -10.01 12.59 -3.16
CA LEU A 19 -9.94 12.59 -1.70
C LEU A 19 -10.98 11.63 -1.09
N VAL A 20 -10.59 10.92 -0.03
CA VAL A 20 -11.53 10.09 0.74
C VAL A 20 -12.25 10.94 1.79
N SER A 21 -13.58 11.03 1.66
CA SER A 21 -14.43 11.78 2.59
C SER A 21 -14.75 10.99 3.88
N CYS A 22 -15.29 11.66 4.90
CA CYS A 22 -15.65 10.98 6.15
C CYS A 22 -16.80 9.98 6.02
N SER A 23 -17.73 10.23 5.10
CA SER A 23 -18.85 9.32 4.81
C SER A 23 -18.46 8.15 3.92
N ASP A 24 -17.23 8.13 3.41
CA ASP A 24 -16.78 7.08 2.51
C ASP A 24 -16.62 5.74 3.24
N PRO A 25 -17.09 4.61 2.68
CA PRO A 25 -16.88 3.29 3.24
C PRO A 25 -15.40 2.97 3.53
N ALA A 26 -14.46 3.43 2.68
CA ALA A 26 -13.04 3.25 2.92
C ALA A 26 -12.58 3.90 4.23
N CYS A 27 -13.11 5.07 4.57
CA CYS A 27 -12.81 5.72 5.83
C CYS A 27 -13.32 4.91 7.03
N SER A 28 -14.50 4.30 6.89
CA SER A 28 -15.08 3.45 7.95
C SER A 28 -14.21 2.23 8.24
N TYR A 29 -13.60 1.60 7.23
CA TYR A 29 -12.61 0.53 7.43
C TYR A 29 -11.34 1.05 8.11
N ALA A 30 -10.90 2.26 7.75
CA ALA A 30 -9.72 2.90 8.32
C ALA A 30 -9.88 3.25 9.81
N VAL A 31 -11.08 3.65 10.22
CA VAL A 31 -11.37 4.00 11.63
C VAL A 31 -11.35 2.77 12.53
N GLN A 32 -11.74 1.60 12.00
CA GLN A 32 -11.69 0.33 12.75
C GLN A 32 -10.27 -0.09 13.15
N THR A 33 -9.24 0.38 12.44
CA THR A 33 -7.84 0.10 12.78
C THR A 33 -7.23 1.09 13.79
N ALA A 34 -8.05 1.98 14.39
CA ALA A 34 -7.67 2.98 15.39
C ALA A 34 -6.58 4.01 14.95
N THR A 35 -6.17 3.98 13.69
CA THR A 35 -5.16 4.88 13.11
C THR A 35 -5.78 6.07 12.41
N SER A 36 -7.11 6.08 12.22
CA SER A 36 -7.78 7.05 11.36
C SER A 36 -8.72 7.94 12.14
N GLN A 37 -8.73 9.22 11.77
CA GLN A 37 -9.55 10.25 12.37
C GLN A 37 -10.29 11.00 11.28
N CYS A 38 -11.54 11.35 11.55
CA CYS A 38 -12.31 12.20 10.66
C CYS A 38 -12.76 13.46 11.36
N SER A 39 -12.37 14.61 10.82
CA SER A 39 -12.87 15.90 11.25
C SER A 39 -14.04 16.30 10.34
N SER A 40 -15.23 16.44 10.93
CA SER A 40 -16.44 16.88 10.21
C SER A 40 -16.30 18.28 9.58
N GLN A 41 -15.33 19.08 10.06
CA GLN A 41 -15.07 20.42 9.52
C GLN A 41 -14.36 20.39 8.16
N VAL A 42 -13.45 19.42 7.97
CA VAL A 42 -12.65 19.28 6.74
C VAL A 42 -13.24 18.21 5.81
N ASN A 43 -14.12 17.35 6.35
CA ASN A 43 -14.72 16.20 5.67
C ASN A 43 -13.68 15.31 4.96
N GLN A 44 -12.53 15.13 5.60
CA GLN A 44 -11.38 14.40 5.07
C GLN A 44 -11.00 13.28 6.03
N CYS A 45 -10.80 12.08 5.48
CA CYS A 45 -10.35 10.92 6.24
C CYS A 45 -8.83 10.95 6.43
N SER A 46 -8.40 11.24 7.65
CA SER A 46 -6.99 11.37 8.02
C SER A 46 -6.48 10.12 8.74
N TYR A 47 -5.17 9.90 8.71
CA TYR A 47 -4.52 8.83 9.47
C TYR A 47 -3.27 9.31 10.20
N THR A 48 -2.92 8.57 11.24
CA THR A 48 -1.65 8.65 11.95
C THR A 48 -1.20 7.22 12.26
N PHE A 49 0.03 6.91 11.90
CA PHE A 49 0.62 5.59 12.06
C PHE A 49 1.97 5.68 12.77
N ARG A 50 2.24 4.73 13.65
CA ARG A 50 3.55 4.56 14.30
C ARG A 50 4.08 3.18 13.98
N TYR A 51 5.31 3.13 13.48
CA TYR A 51 6.02 1.90 13.18
C TYR A 51 6.72 1.35 14.42
N GLY A 52 7.06 0.07 14.39
CA GLY A 52 7.72 -0.62 15.50
C GLY A 52 9.12 -0.10 15.82
N ASP A 53 9.76 0.60 14.89
CA ASP A 53 11.04 1.30 15.07
C ASP A 53 10.88 2.68 15.76
N GLY A 54 9.65 3.07 16.11
CA GLY A 54 9.33 4.35 16.73
C GLY A 54 9.15 5.50 15.74
N SER A 55 9.38 5.28 14.44
CA SER A 55 9.06 6.26 13.40
C SER A 55 7.55 6.42 13.25
N GLY A 56 7.13 7.52 12.65
CA GLY A 56 5.71 7.84 12.53
C GLY A 56 5.39 8.66 11.31
N THR A 57 4.17 8.52 10.82
CA THR A 57 3.64 9.24 9.66
C THR A 57 2.20 9.66 9.92
N SER A 58 1.80 10.80 9.36
CA SER A 58 0.40 11.21 9.31
C SER A 58 0.07 11.91 7.99
N GLY A 59 -1.21 11.88 7.65
CA GLY A 59 -1.70 12.39 6.38
C GLY A 59 -3.17 12.07 6.19
N TYR A 60 -3.58 11.91 4.94
CA TYR A 60 -4.96 11.63 4.57
C TYR A 60 -5.07 10.53 3.53
N TYR A 61 -6.22 9.87 3.46
CA TYR A 61 -6.48 8.85 2.47
C TYR A 61 -6.92 9.46 1.14
N VAL A 62 -6.43 8.87 0.06
CA VAL A 62 -6.79 9.20 -1.32
C VAL A 62 -7.08 7.93 -2.09
N TYR A 63 -7.95 8.03 -3.08
CA TYR A 63 -8.05 7.09 -4.19
C TYR A 63 -7.11 7.52 -5.30
N ASP A 64 -6.45 6.57 -5.95
CA ASP A 64 -5.91 6.78 -7.30
C ASP A 64 -5.79 5.45 -8.06
N ALA A 65 -5.49 5.51 -9.36
CA ALA A 65 -5.21 4.36 -10.19
C ALA A 65 -3.82 3.78 -9.89
N MET A 66 -3.78 2.51 -9.51
CA MET A 66 -2.57 1.70 -9.47
C MET A 66 -2.46 0.93 -10.79
N TYR A 67 -1.32 1.06 -11.46
CA TYR A 67 -1.01 0.33 -12.69
C TYR A 67 -0.15 -0.89 -12.40
N PHE A 68 -0.42 -1.99 -13.10
CA PHE A 68 0.31 -3.24 -12.97
C PHE A 68 0.14 -4.12 -14.21
N ASP A 69 1.05 -5.05 -14.38
CA ASP A 69 0.92 -6.12 -15.37
C ASP A 69 0.16 -7.29 -14.75
N VAL A 70 -0.78 -7.87 -15.51
CA VAL A 70 -1.54 -9.05 -15.08
C VAL A 70 -1.03 -10.27 -15.84
N ILE A 71 -0.71 -11.33 -15.09
CA ILE A 71 -0.29 -12.61 -15.66
C ILE A 71 -1.42 -13.61 -15.46
N MET A 72 -1.98 -14.14 -16.55
CA MET A 72 -2.98 -15.22 -16.53
C MET A 72 -2.50 -16.39 -17.37
N GLY A 73 -2.06 -17.46 -16.70
CA GLY A 73 -1.42 -18.60 -17.37
C GLY A 73 -0.14 -18.16 -18.07
N GLN A 74 -0.07 -18.32 -19.40
CA GLN A 74 1.07 -17.88 -20.21
C GLN A 74 0.88 -16.48 -20.82
N SER A 75 -0.27 -15.84 -20.58
CA SER A 75 -0.57 -14.51 -21.12
C SER A 75 -0.18 -13.41 -20.14
N VAL A 76 0.35 -12.31 -20.68
CA VAL A 76 0.71 -11.10 -19.93
C VAL A 76 -0.10 -9.93 -20.51
N PHE A 77 -0.87 -9.27 -19.66
CA PHE A 77 -1.65 -8.08 -19.99
C PHE A 77 -1.00 -6.87 -19.33
N SER A 78 -0.26 -6.10 -20.13
CA SER A 78 0.39 -4.88 -19.65
C SER A 78 -0.57 -3.71 -19.55
N ASN A 79 -0.22 -2.72 -18.73
CA ASN A 79 -1.00 -1.49 -18.51
C ASN A 79 -2.42 -1.74 -17.95
N SER A 80 -2.59 -2.82 -17.19
CA SER A 80 -3.82 -2.98 -16.40
C SER A 80 -3.81 -1.99 -15.25
N SER A 81 -4.99 -1.62 -14.75
CA SER A 81 -5.10 -0.72 -13.62
C SER A 81 -6.30 -1.05 -12.73
N SER A 82 -6.21 -0.69 -11.46
CA SER A 82 -7.32 -0.72 -10.52
C SER A 82 -7.23 0.49 -9.59
N THR A 83 -8.39 1.02 -9.20
CA THR A 83 -8.46 2.13 -8.26
C THR A 83 -8.25 1.62 -6.84
N VAL A 84 -7.27 2.18 -6.13
CA VAL A 84 -6.91 1.78 -4.76
C VAL A 84 -6.91 2.98 -3.83
N VAL A 85 -7.22 2.72 -2.55
CA VAL A 85 -7.09 3.67 -1.44
C VAL A 85 -5.72 3.50 -0.80
N PHE A 86 -5.01 4.59 -0.59
CA PHE A 86 -3.75 4.61 0.15
C PHE A 86 -3.58 5.92 0.93
N GLY A 87 -2.61 5.92 1.86
CA GLY A 87 -2.29 7.09 2.66
C GLY A 87 -1.33 8.03 1.94
N CYS A 88 -1.75 9.27 1.72
CA CYS A 88 -0.89 10.37 1.27
C CYS A 88 -0.29 11.07 2.50
N SER A 89 0.98 10.78 2.79
CA SER A 89 1.68 11.32 3.96
C SER A 89 2.00 12.79 3.77
N THR A 90 1.64 13.64 4.74
CA THR A 90 2.04 15.07 4.78
C THR A 90 3.03 15.36 5.89
N TYR A 91 3.22 14.42 6.81
CA TYR A 91 4.19 14.53 7.90
C TYR A 91 4.83 13.17 8.17
N GLN A 92 6.14 13.18 8.42
CA GLN A 92 6.94 12.00 8.74
C GLN A 92 7.92 12.36 9.87
N SER A 93 8.28 11.38 10.70
CA SER A 93 9.18 11.55 11.84
C SER A 93 10.04 10.31 12.06
N GLY A 94 11.13 10.48 12.82
CA GLY A 94 12.07 9.38 13.10
C GLY A 94 12.85 9.00 11.85
N ASP A 95 13.10 7.70 11.66
CA ASP A 95 13.91 7.20 10.56
C ASP A 95 13.32 7.46 9.16
N LEU A 96 11.99 7.61 9.05
CA LEU A 96 11.32 7.98 7.79
C LEU A 96 11.69 9.38 7.29
N ALA A 97 12.00 10.30 8.20
CA ALA A 97 12.41 11.65 7.85
C ALA A 97 13.90 11.76 7.48
N ARG A 98 14.66 10.65 7.54
CA ARG A 98 16.12 10.66 7.32
C ARG A 98 16.44 10.36 5.86
N THR A 99 17.24 11.23 5.24
CA THR A 99 17.64 11.12 3.83
C THR A 99 18.50 9.90 3.49
N GLU A 100 19.05 9.24 4.51
CA GLU A 100 19.91 8.05 4.38
C GLU A 100 19.12 6.76 4.15
N LYS A 101 17.82 6.78 4.45
CA LYS A 101 16.88 5.65 4.31
C LYS A 101 15.59 6.08 3.60
N ALA A 102 15.68 7.12 2.76
CA ALA A 102 14.53 7.75 2.16
C ALA A 102 13.81 6.76 1.22
N VAL A 103 12.49 6.65 1.36
CA VAL A 103 11.61 5.89 0.48
C VAL A 103 10.44 6.79 0.09
N ASP A 104 9.98 6.69 -1.16
CA ASP A 104 8.85 7.48 -1.66
C ASP A 104 7.50 7.01 -1.08
N GLY A 105 7.47 5.81 -0.51
CA GLY A 105 6.29 5.24 0.14
C GLY A 105 6.55 3.88 0.76
N ILE A 106 5.55 3.37 1.48
CA ILE A 106 5.58 2.06 2.13
C ILE A 106 4.39 1.24 1.65
N PHE A 107 4.66 0.03 1.18
CA PHE A 107 3.66 -0.89 0.69
C PHE A 107 3.36 -1.96 1.76
N GLY A 108 2.24 -1.81 2.47
CA GLY A 108 1.87 -2.69 3.58
C GLY A 108 1.08 -3.93 3.14
N PHE A 109 1.55 -5.11 3.53
CA PHE A 109 0.91 -6.41 3.22
C PHE A 109 0.08 -6.98 4.39
N GLY A 110 -0.35 -6.14 5.33
CA GLY A 110 -1.16 -6.57 6.46
C GLY A 110 -2.51 -7.17 6.03
N PRO A 111 -3.17 -7.98 6.87
CA PRO A 111 -4.44 -8.62 6.54
C PRO A 111 -5.66 -7.67 6.53
N GLY A 112 -5.45 -6.39 6.85
CA GLY A 112 -6.51 -5.39 6.95
C GLY A 112 -7.23 -5.10 5.63
N ALA A 113 -8.44 -4.55 5.72
CA ALA A 113 -9.28 -4.27 4.54
C ALA A 113 -8.68 -3.24 3.58
N LEU A 114 -7.86 -2.31 4.10
CA LEU A 114 -7.16 -1.30 3.30
C LEU A 114 -5.82 -1.78 2.73
N SER A 115 -5.39 -3.02 2.98
CA SER A 115 -4.22 -3.51 2.26
C SER A 115 -4.55 -3.66 0.77
N VAL A 116 -3.60 -3.33 -0.08
CA VAL A 116 -3.73 -3.47 -1.54
C VAL A 116 -4.14 -4.88 -1.97
N ILE A 117 -3.72 -5.91 -1.23
CA ILE A 117 -4.11 -7.31 -1.48
C ILE A 117 -5.61 -7.48 -1.26
N SER A 118 -6.14 -6.96 -0.15
CA SER A 118 -7.57 -6.99 0.14
C SER A 118 -8.37 -6.18 -0.88
N GLN A 119 -7.87 -5.02 -1.30
CA GLN A 119 -8.54 -4.13 -2.23
C GLN A 119 -8.60 -4.68 -3.66
N LEU A 120 -7.48 -5.22 -4.17
CA LEU A 120 -7.47 -5.85 -5.50
C LEU A 120 -8.33 -7.11 -5.52
N SER A 121 -8.32 -7.87 -4.42
CA SER A 121 -9.14 -9.08 -4.31
C SER A 121 -10.64 -8.78 -4.24
N SER A 122 -11.06 -7.74 -3.51
CA SER A 122 -12.47 -7.35 -3.45
C SER A 122 -12.99 -6.82 -4.80
N GLN A 123 -12.10 -6.33 -5.65
CA GLN A 123 -12.39 -5.91 -7.03
C GLN A 123 -12.32 -7.07 -8.04
N GLY A 124 -11.98 -8.29 -7.59
CA GLY A 124 -11.87 -9.46 -8.46
C GLY A 124 -10.62 -9.48 -9.35
N MET A 125 -9.63 -8.62 -9.10
CA MET A 125 -8.41 -8.54 -9.89
C MET A 125 -7.44 -9.68 -9.55
N THR A 126 -7.39 -10.08 -8.28
CA THR A 126 -6.45 -11.09 -7.77
C THR A 126 -7.10 -11.97 -6.69
N PRO A 127 -6.59 -13.19 -6.42
CA PRO A 127 -6.89 -13.87 -5.17
C PRO A 127 -6.38 -13.06 -3.97
N LYS A 128 -6.92 -13.30 -2.77
CA LYS A 128 -6.52 -12.60 -1.53
C LYS A 128 -5.23 -13.19 -0.92
N VAL A 129 -4.17 -13.20 -1.71
CA VAL A 129 -2.85 -13.75 -1.37
C VAL A 129 -1.79 -12.96 -2.13
N PHE A 130 -0.55 -12.98 -1.63
CA PHE A 130 0.59 -12.46 -2.35
C PHE A 130 1.77 -13.42 -2.18
N SER A 131 2.66 -13.40 -3.15
CA SER A 131 3.87 -14.22 -3.17
C SER A 131 5.07 -13.32 -3.41
N HIS A 132 6.19 -13.59 -2.75
CA HIS A 132 7.40 -12.81 -2.95
C HIS A 132 8.64 -13.70 -2.93
N CYS A 133 9.61 -13.37 -3.77
CA CYS A 133 10.95 -13.95 -3.76
C CYS A 133 11.95 -12.80 -3.66
N LEU A 134 12.58 -12.63 -2.51
CA LEU A 134 13.54 -11.55 -2.27
C LEU A 134 14.95 -11.99 -2.64
N LYS A 135 15.70 -11.15 -3.34
CA LYS A 135 17.11 -11.41 -3.67
C LYS A 135 18.03 -10.77 -2.63
N GLY A 136 18.84 -11.58 -1.93
CA GLY A 136 19.66 -11.15 -0.79
C GLY A 136 21.07 -10.61 -1.13
N GLU A 137 21.46 -10.55 -2.40
CA GLU A 137 22.85 -10.23 -2.82
C GLU A 137 23.22 -8.73 -2.69
N GLY A 138 22.42 -7.92 -1.99
CA GLY A 138 22.69 -6.47 -1.81
C GLY A 138 22.43 -5.59 -3.05
N ASN A 139 22.32 -6.20 -4.22
CA ASN A 139 22.12 -5.51 -5.51
C ASN A 139 20.63 -5.26 -5.83
N GLY A 140 19.72 -5.54 -4.89
CA GLY A 140 18.28 -5.56 -5.10
C GLY A 140 17.80 -6.69 -6.02
N GLY A 141 16.53 -6.62 -6.40
CA GLY A 141 15.86 -7.59 -7.26
C GLY A 141 14.92 -8.54 -6.50
N GLY A 142 14.45 -9.56 -7.22
CA GLY A 142 13.38 -10.43 -6.76
C GLY A 142 12.08 -10.21 -7.53
N VAL A 143 11.02 -10.88 -7.10
CA VAL A 143 9.70 -10.81 -7.72
C VAL A 143 8.65 -10.68 -6.63
N LEU A 144 7.70 -9.75 -6.84
CA LEU A 144 6.48 -9.63 -6.06
C LEU A 144 5.30 -9.94 -6.97
N VAL A 145 4.44 -10.86 -6.53
CA VAL A 145 3.19 -11.20 -7.20
C VAL A 145 2.04 -10.91 -6.24
N LEU A 146 1.12 -10.03 -6.66
CA LEU A 146 -0.15 -9.83 -5.95
C LEU A 146 -1.10 -10.96 -6.39
N GLY A 147 -0.86 -12.14 -5.85
CA GLY A 147 -1.54 -13.36 -6.23
C GLY A 147 -0.77 -14.60 -5.78
N GLU A 148 -1.23 -15.75 -6.25
CA GLU A 148 -0.66 -17.05 -5.92
C GLU A 148 0.34 -17.49 -7.00
N ILE A 149 1.47 -18.03 -6.56
CA ILE A 149 2.39 -18.77 -7.43
C ILE A 149 2.12 -20.26 -7.22
N LEU A 150 1.87 -20.97 -8.32
CA LEU A 150 1.67 -22.42 -8.32
C LEU A 150 3.02 -23.10 -8.50
N GLU A 151 3.66 -23.49 -7.39
CA GLU A 151 4.90 -24.26 -7.40
C GLU A 151 4.66 -25.61 -6.67
N PRO A 152 4.98 -26.76 -7.28
CA PRO A 152 4.61 -28.09 -6.74
C PRO A 152 5.16 -28.40 -5.34
N ASN A 153 6.23 -27.74 -4.92
CA ASN A 153 6.96 -28.04 -3.71
C ASN A 153 6.75 -27.00 -2.58
N ILE A 154 5.70 -26.18 -2.67
CA ILE A 154 5.38 -25.25 -1.58
C ILE A 154 4.89 -26.03 -0.35
N VAL A 155 5.55 -25.79 0.77
CA VAL A 155 5.15 -26.32 2.08
C VAL A 155 4.39 -25.23 2.83
N TYR A 156 3.20 -25.56 3.33
CA TYR A 156 2.32 -24.62 4.02
C TYR A 156 2.31 -24.85 5.52
N THR A 157 2.13 -23.76 6.27
CA THR A 157 1.83 -23.77 7.71
C THR A 157 0.72 -22.76 7.98
N PRO A 158 -0.16 -22.97 8.97
CA PRO A 158 -1.21 -22.01 9.30
C PRO A 158 -0.63 -20.65 9.70
N LEU A 159 -1.18 -19.58 9.11
CA LEU A 159 -0.97 -18.22 9.59
C LEU A 159 -1.92 -17.97 10.77
N VAL A 160 -1.37 -17.81 11.96
CA VAL A 160 -2.15 -17.52 13.17
C VAL A 160 -2.52 -16.03 13.18
N PRO A 161 -3.81 -15.66 13.27
CA PRO A 161 -4.21 -14.27 13.42
C PRO A 161 -3.58 -13.66 14.67
N LEU A 162 -3.09 -12.43 14.56
CA LEU A 162 -2.66 -11.62 15.70
C LEU A 162 -3.86 -11.13 16.51
#